data_AF-A0A0L0SP85-F1
#
_entry.id   AF-A0A0L0SP85-F1
#
_cell.length_a   1.000
_cell.length_b   1.000
_cell.length_c   1.000
_cell.angle_alpha   90.00
_cell.angle_beta   90.00
_cell.angle_gamma   90.00
#
_symmetry.space_group_name_H-M   'P 1'
#
loop_
_entity.id
_entity.type
_entity.pdbx_description
1 polymer ?
#
loop_
_entity_poly.entity_id
_entity_poly.type
_entity_poly.pdbx_seq_one_letter_code
_entity_poly.pdbx_strand_id
1 'polypeptide(L)'
;MAIRVFAFYRYRALPTYESDEHDAPLKGGDLVEVHAVVTAGGIVAHGRDWRECQVFAMQGAALMWLDRKCGGSEMGMQREEPAPSLDGVLVSGAGA
;
A
#
# COMPACT_ATOMS: atom_id res chain seq x y z
N MET A 1 -18.37 -2.87 -9.25
CA MET A 1 -19.64 -2.13 -9.12
C MET A 1 -19.82 -1.47 -7.74
N ALA A 2 -19.57 -2.20 -6.64
CA ALA A 2 -19.77 -1.71 -5.27
C ALA A 2 -19.05 -0.38 -4.95
N ILE A 3 -17.77 -0.23 -5.33
CA ILE A 3 -17.00 1.01 -5.04
C ILE A 3 -17.55 2.25 -5.76
N ARG A 4 -17.98 2.15 -7.02
CA ARG A 4 -18.56 3.29 -7.76
C ARG A 4 -19.81 3.82 -7.07
N VAL A 5 -20.67 2.89 -6.66
CA VAL A 5 -21.91 3.20 -5.95
C VAL A 5 -21.60 3.83 -4.60
N PHE A 6 -20.75 3.18 -3.79
CA PHE A 6 -20.40 3.68 -2.46
C PHE A 6 -19.70 5.06 -2.50
N ALA A 7 -18.69 5.22 -3.37
CA ALA A 7 -17.97 6.48 -3.52
C ALA A 7 -18.89 7.63 -3.94
N PHE A 8 -19.80 7.38 -4.89
CA PHE A 8 -20.75 8.38 -5.34
C PHE A 8 -21.72 8.77 -4.22
N TYR A 9 -22.32 7.81 -3.51
CA TYR A 9 -23.25 8.11 -2.43
C TYR A 9 -22.58 8.81 -1.24
N ARG A 10 -21.37 8.41 -0.87
CA ARG A 10 -20.69 8.90 0.34
C ARG A 10 -19.92 10.20 0.13
N TYR A 11 -19.33 10.39 -1.05
CA TYR A 11 -18.40 11.48 -1.34
C TYR A 11 -18.80 12.35 -2.54
N ARG A 12 -19.90 12.00 -3.24
CA ARG A 12 -20.31 12.68 -4.48
C ARG A 12 -19.22 12.71 -5.54
N ALA A 13 -18.35 11.70 -5.52
CA ALA A 13 -17.22 11.56 -6.45
C ALA A 13 -17.19 10.14 -7.03
N LEU A 14 -16.86 10.03 -8.32
CA LEU A 14 -16.56 8.75 -8.94
C LEU A 14 -15.10 8.37 -8.64
N PRO A 15 -14.80 7.07 -8.45
CA PRO A 15 -13.44 6.62 -8.29
C PRO A 15 -12.65 6.77 -9.59
N THR A 16 -11.41 7.26 -9.49
CA THR A 16 -10.42 7.23 -10.55
C THR A 16 -9.42 6.11 -10.29
N TYR A 17 -8.88 5.54 -11.37
CA TYR A 17 -7.90 4.46 -11.31
C TYR A 17 -6.69 4.81 -12.16
N GLU A 18 -5.51 4.51 -11.62
CA GLU A 18 -4.22 4.61 -12.30
C GLU A 18 -3.45 3.31 -12.05
N SER A 19 -2.59 2.91 -12.97
CA SER A 19 -1.75 1.73 -12.81
C SER A 19 -0.45 1.84 -13.57
N ASP A 20 0.57 1.19 -13.03
CA ASP A 20 1.97 1.23 -13.47
C ASP A 20 2.53 -0.20 -13.40
N GLU A 21 3.47 -0.52 -14.29
CA GLU A 21 4.27 -1.75 -14.26
C GLU A 21 5.66 -1.44 -13.70
N HIS A 22 5.99 -2.12 -12.60
CA HIS A 22 7.28 -2.00 -11.95
C HIS A 22 8.09 -3.28 -12.10
N ASP A 23 9.36 -3.14 -12.44
CA ASP A 23 10.31 -4.25 -12.34
C ASP A 23 10.56 -4.56 -10.86
N ALA A 24 10.17 -5.74 -10.42
CA ALA A 24 10.39 -6.20 -9.06
C ALA A 24 11.53 -7.23 -9.03
N PRO A 25 12.62 -6.98 -8.29
CA PRO A 25 13.71 -7.93 -8.21
C PRO A 25 13.28 -9.15 -7.38
N LEU A 26 13.10 -10.30 -8.04
CA LEU A 26 12.98 -11.59 -7.37
C LEU A 26 14.34 -12.30 -7.38
N LYS A 27 14.65 -13.04 -6.30
CA LYS A 27 15.79 -13.95 -6.27
C LYS A 27 15.55 -15.08 -7.29
N GLY A 28 15.93 -14.85 -8.55
CA GLY A 28 15.83 -15.85 -9.62
C GLY A 28 15.33 -15.36 -10.99
N GLY A 29 14.98 -14.08 -11.14
CA GLY A 29 14.58 -13.51 -12.44
C GLY A 29 13.89 -12.15 -12.32
N ASP A 30 13.64 -11.52 -13.47
CA ASP A 30 12.84 -10.30 -13.58
C ASP A 30 11.36 -10.70 -13.54
N LEU A 31 10.60 -10.10 -12.63
CA LEU A 31 9.16 -10.27 -12.56
C LEU A 31 8.50 -8.90 -12.58
N VAL A 32 7.49 -8.74 -13.43
CA VAL A 32 6.77 -7.48 -13.52
C VAL A 32 5.67 -7.47 -12.45
N GLU A 33 5.72 -6.47 -11.58
CA GLU A 33 4.69 -6.19 -10.57
C GLU A 33 3.80 -5.05 -11.09
N VAL A 34 2.51 -5.30 -11.22
CA VAL A 34 1.57 -4.23 -11.57
C VAL A 34 1.07 -3.56 -10.31
N HIS A 35 1.27 -2.25 -10.22
CA HIS A 35 0.72 -1.41 -9.16
C HIS A 35 -0.53 -0.72 -9.67
N ALA A 36 -1.52 -0.57 -8.81
CA ALA A 36 -2.71 0.21 -9.10
C ALA A 36 -3.08 1.12 -7.93
N VAL A 37 -3.60 2.29 -8.27
CA VAL A 37 -4.05 3.31 -7.34
C VAL A 37 -5.52 3.59 -7.61
N VAL A 38 -6.32 3.67 -6.55
CA VAL A 38 -7.69 4.17 -6.62
C VAL A 38 -7.83 5.43 -5.78
N THR A 39 -8.45 6.46 -6.37
CA THR A 39 -8.74 7.72 -5.67
C THR A 39 -10.24 8.01 -5.70
N ALA A 40 -10.84 8.21 -4.53
CA ALA A 40 -12.23 8.64 -4.41
C ALA A 40 -12.46 9.41 -3.11
N GLY A 41 -13.16 10.55 -3.20
CA GLY A 41 -13.51 11.36 -2.03
C GLY A 41 -12.31 11.91 -1.25
N GLY A 42 -11.16 12.12 -1.91
CA GLY A 42 -9.91 12.52 -1.27
C GLY A 42 -9.15 11.39 -0.58
N ILE A 43 -9.60 10.14 -0.73
CA ILE A 43 -8.90 8.96 -0.20
C ILE A 43 -8.23 8.20 -1.32
N VAL A 44 -6.96 7.85 -1.07
CA VAL A 44 -6.13 7.04 -1.95
C VAL A 44 -5.95 5.66 -1.33
N ALA A 45 -6.02 4.61 -2.14
CA ALA A 45 -5.65 3.25 -1.77
C ALA A 45 -4.89 2.56 -2.89
N HIS A 46 -4.06 1.58 -2.51
CA HIS A 46 -3.13 0.92 -3.42
C HIS A 46 -3.41 -0.58 -3.47
N GLY A 47 -3.19 -1.17 -4.64
CA GLY A 47 -3.23 -2.61 -4.89
C GLY A 47 -2.06 -3.01 -5.77
N ARG A 48 -1.66 -4.27 -5.68
CA ARG A 48 -0.51 -4.81 -6.44
C ARG A 48 -0.81 -6.23 -6.89
N ASP A 49 -0.31 -6.60 -8.06
CA ASP A 49 -0.43 -7.95 -8.58
C ASP A 49 0.86 -8.39 -9.29
N TRP A 50 1.40 -9.52 -8.83
CA TRP A 50 2.64 -10.14 -9.32
C TRP A 50 2.41 -11.08 -10.50
N ARG A 51 1.18 -11.16 -11.02
CA ARG A 51 0.82 -11.97 -12.20
C ARG A 51 0.64 -11.10 -13.44
N GLU A 52 1.17 -9.88 -13.39
CA GLU A 52 1.09 -8.90 -14.47
C GLU A 52 -0.34 -8.54 -14.86
N CYS A 53 -1.30 -8.68 -13.92
CA CYS A 53 -2.71 -8.45 -14.19
C CYS A 53 -3.19 -7.13 -13.59
N GLN A 54 -3.28 -6.11 -14.44
CA GLN A 54 -3.83 -4.79 -14.11
C GLN A 54 -5.21 -4.87 -13.44
N VAL A 55 -6.08 -5.77 -13.89
CA VAL A 55 -7.43 -5.95 -13.32
C VAL A 55 -7.35 -6.40 -11.86
N PHE A 56 -6.45 -7.30 -11.51
CA PHE A 56 -6.29 -7.77 -10.14
C PHE A 56 -5.65 -6.72 -9.23
N ALA A 57 -4.66 -5.96 -9.73
CA ALA A 57 -4.11 -4.83 -8.99
C ALA A 57 -5.20 -3.79 -8.68
N MET A 58 -6.04 -3.42 -9.67
CA MET A 58 -7.16 -2.49 -9.48
C MET A 58 -8.23 -3.02 -8.54
N GLN A 59 -8.54 -4.32 -8.58
CA GLN A 59 -9.46 -4.95 -7.62
C GLN A 59 -8.90 -4.89 -6.19
N GLY A 60 -7.61 -5.18 -6.01
CA GLY A 60 -6.93 -5.03 -4.72
C GLY A 60 -7.02 -3.61 -4.19
N ALA A 61 -6.72 -2.60 -5.03
CA ALA A 61 -6.83 -1.19 -4.66
C ALA A 61 -8.26 -0.83 -4.22
N ALA A 62 -9.27 -1.30 -4.97
CA ALA A 62 -10.67 -1.07 -4.65
C ALA A 62 -11.11 -1.73 -3.33
N LEU A 63 -10.62 -2.95 -3.04
CA LEU A 63 -10.88 -3.64 -1.78
C LEU A 63 -10.26 -2.88 -0.60
N MET A 64 -9.00 -2.46 -0.71
CA MET A 64 -8.32 -1.67 0.32
C MET A 64 -9.02 -0.33 0.58
N TRP A 65 -9.53 0.31 -0.48
CA TRP A 65 -10.31 1.54 -0.34
C TRP A 65 -11.62 1.31 0.41
N LEU A 66 -12.36 0.23 0.08
CA LEU A 66 -13.61 -0.12 0.75
C LEU A 66 -13.39 -0.53 2.21
N ASP A 67 -12.34 -1.29 2.51
CA ASP A 67 -11.98 -1.74 3.86
C ASP A 67 -11.75 -0.54 4.81
N ARG A 68 -10.99 0.45 4.35
CA ARG A 68 -10.78 1.73 5.06
C ARG A 68 -12.08 2.49 5.36
N LYS A 69 -13.21 2.16 4.71
CA LYS A 69 -14.49 2.89 4.79
C LYS A 69 -15.68 2.10 5.33
N CYS A 70 -15.68 0.78 5.24
CA CYS A 70 -16.82 -0.05 5.61
C CYS A 70 -16.77 -0.57 7.06
N GLY A 71 -15.62 -0.51 7.75
CA GLY A 71 -15.56 -0.74 9.18
C GLY A 71 -14.35 -1.56 9.63
N GLY A 72 -13.44 -0.88 10.32
CA GLY A 72 -12.63 -1.45 11.39
C GLY A 72 -11.35 -2.16 10.98
N SER A 73 -10.22 -1.46 11.12
CA SER A 73 -9.33 -1.77 12.23
C SER A 73 -8.35 -0.61 12.43
N GLU A 74 -8.48 0.07 13.57
CA GLU A 74 -7.34 0.60 14.31
C GLU A 74 -6.50 -0.58 14.83
N MET A 75 -6.11 -1.51 13.95
CA MET A 75 -5.04 -2.43 14.24
C MET A 75 -3.80 -1.57 14.14
N GLY A 76 -3.34 -1.15 15.32
CA GLY A 76 -2.20 -0.27 15.45
C GLY A 76 -1.15 -0.65 14.43
N MET A 77 -0.75 0.34 13.63
CA MET A 77 0.64 0.41 13.21
C MET A 77 1.43 0.41 14.51
N GLN A 78 1.72 -0.79 15.03
CA GLN A 78 2.89 -0.97 15.84
C GLN A 78 4.00 -0.38 14.98
N ARG A 79 4.59 0.68 15.55
CA ARG A 79 5.79 1.35 15.07
C ARG A 79 6.64 0.34 14.30
N GLU A 80 7.10 0.75 13.12
CA GLU A 80 8.38 0.25 12.64
C GLU A 80 9.35 0.38 13.81
N GLU A 81 9.67 -0.74 14.47
CA GLU A 81 10.93 -0.83 15.18
C GLU A 81 11.98 -0.51 14.12
N PRO A 82 12.76 0.57 14.27
CA PRO A 82 13.91 0.72 13.40
C PRO A 82 14.76 -0.53 13.65
N ALA A 83 15.05 -1.25 12.57
CA ALA A 83 15.99 -2.36 12.58
C ALA A 83 17.21 -1.96 13.43
N PRO A 84 17.72 -2.83 14.33
CA PRO A 84 18.85 -2.46 15.17
C PRO A 84 20.00 -2.02 14.27
N SER A 85 20.30 -0.73 14.30
CA SER A 85 21.46 -0.17 13.64
C SER A 85 22.69 -0.75 14.33
N LEU A 86 23.32 -1.72 13.68
CA LEU A 86 24.63 -2.24 14.06
C LEU A 86 25.70 -1.21 13.67
N ASP A 87 25.64 0.00 14.23
CA ASP A 87 26.72 0.99 14.14
C ASP A 87 26.64 1.92 15.34
N GLY A 88 27.34 1.52 16.41
CA GLY A 88 27.42 2.22 17.67
C GLY A 88 28.75 1.92 18.36
N VAL A 89 29.81 2.36 17.70
CA VAL A 89 31.15 2.67 18.23
C VAL A 89 31.19 2.78 19.76
N LEU A 90 31.95 1.87 20.40
CA LEU A 90 32.49 2.06 21.75
C LEU A 90 33.43 3.26 21.74
N VAL A 91 32.97 4.42 22.22
CA VAL A 91 33.87 5.52 22.61
C VAL A 91 34.15 5.43 24.11
N SER A 92 35.40 5.09 24.41
CA SER A 92 36.30 5.56 25.48
C SER A 92 35.74 6.04 26.83
N GLY A 93 36.28 5.42 27.89
CA GLY A 93 37.04 6.15 28.92
C GLY A 93 36.30 6.58 30.18
N ALA A 94 36.62 5.92 31.30
CA ALA A 94 36.58 6.52 32.64
C ALA A 94 37.75 5.97 33.46
N GLY A 95 38.76 6.81 33.68
CA GLY A 95 39.70 6.66 34.77
C GLY A 95 39.15 7.34 36.01
N ALA A 96 39.33 6.68 37.16
CA ALA A 96 39.56 7.24 38.48
C ALA A 96 40.23 6.15 39.32
#